data_AF-C6TMW9-F1
#
_entry.id   AF-C6TMW9-F1
#
_cell.length_a   1.000
_cell.length_b   1.000
_cell.length_c   1.000
_cell.angle_alpha   90.00
_cell.angle_beta   90.00
_cell.angle_gamma   90.00
#
_symmetry.space_group_name_H-M   'P 1'
#
loop_
_entity.id
_entity.type
_entity.pdbx_description
1 polymer ?
#
loop_
_entity_poly.entity_id
_entity_poly.type
_entity_poly.pdbx_seq_one_letter_code
_entity_poly.pdbx_strand_id
1 'polypeptide(L)'
;MGEAKEIWSAPITPRTASVVGTPVVASPPVSCPPSQLHSPSLTRSPLLHPEDGDAPRPNKTSKTPKTPRTPRTPRTPLRISNLTPKFLTPLGSPVRKALRFTKLDPQDAWLPITESRNGNKYYAAFHTLCSGIGIQALVLPVAFTFLGWTWGIISMTLAFIWQLYTLWLLVNLHESVEQGVRYCRYLQLCGATFGEKLGKILALFPILYLSAGTCTTLIIIGGSTARTFYQVVCGETCTAKPMTTVEWYLVFTCVAVVLSQLPNLNSIAGVSLIGAVTAVGYCTAIWVTSVARGALKDVSYNPVRTGSSIENAFGVLNALGIIAFAFRGHNLILEIQSTMPSSEKHPSHVPMWKGVKVSYTIIAACLFPMAIGGYWAYGQIDSCKRRNAHGPIPIPFS
;
A
#
# COMPACT_ATOMS: atom_id res chain seq x y z
N MET A 1 9.03 10.02 60.55
CA MET A 1 7.87 9.96 61.47
C MET A 1 6.78 10.77 60.81
N GLY A 2 5.70 10.23 60.24
CA GLY A 2 5.03 8.97 60.47
C GLY A 2 3.55 9.34 60.67
N GLU A 3 2.80 9.43 59.58
CA GLU A 3 1.33 9.48 59.63
C GLU A 3 0.77 8.70 58.43
N ALA A 4 -0.24 7.91 58.73
CA ALA A 4 -0.87 6.92 57.88
C ALA A 4 -2.37 7.19 57.79
N LYS A 5 -3.01 6.50 56.82
CA LYS A 5 -4.45 6.41 56.48
C LYS A 5 -4.96 7.55 55.59
N GLU A 6 -5.81 7.30 54.59
CA GLU A 6 -6.89 6.31 54.55
C GLU A 6 -7.31 5.94 53.11
N ILE A 7 -8.05 4.84 53.01
CA ILE A 7 -8.51 4.13 51.80
C ILE A 7 -9.97 4.51 51.51
N TRP A 8 -10.38 4.37 50.23
CA TRP A 8 -11.73 4.00 49.73
C TRP A 8 -12.54 5.10 49.01
N SER A 9 -13.04 4.81 47.79
CA SER A 9 -14.42 5.20 47.44
C SER A 9 -14.74 5.77 46.06
N ALA A 10 -14.84 4.97 44.98
CA ALA A 10 -15.83 5.21 43.91
C ALA A 10 -17.07 4.35 44.23
N PRO A 11 -18.32 4.54 43.71
CA PRO A 11 -18.75 5.23 42.47
C PRO A 11 -20.08 6.02 42.61
N ILE A 12 -20.73 6.44 41.49
CA ILE A 12 -22.17 6.28 41.14
C ILE A 12 -22.66 7.35 40.13
N THR A 13 -23.30 6.88 39.07
CA THR A 13 -24.13 7.59 38.08
C THR A 13 -25.48 8.05 38.65
N PRO A 14 -26.16 9.01 38.00
CA PRO A 14 -27.61 8.85 37.84
C PRO A 14 -28.13 9.11 36.42
N ARG A 15 -29.25 8.45 36.10
CA ARG A 15 -30.00 8.52 34.85
C ARG A 15 -31.36 9.19 35.10
N THR A 16 -31.75 10.08 34.18
CA THR A 16 -33.11 10.48 33.71
C THR A 16 -34.20 10.99 34.66
N ALA A 17 -34.80 12.12 34.25
CA ALA A 17 -36.23 12.42 34.41
C ALA A 17 -36.82 12.87 33.05
N SER A 18 -38.01 12.36 32.73
CA SER A 18 -38.87 12.66 31.59
C SER A 18 -40.06 13.53 32.02
N VAL A 19 -40.77 14.16 31.08
CA VAL A 19 -42.26 14.32 30.96
C VAL A 19 -42.61 15.27 29.78
N VAL A 20 -43.16 14.71 28.68
CA VAL A 20 -44.51 14.97 28.03
C VAL A 20 -44.59 16.24 27.14
N GLY A 21 -45.14 16.28 25.90
CA GLY A 21 -45.97 15.33 25.13
C GLY A 21 -46.09 15.66 23.61
N THR A 22 -46.77 14.74 22.91
CA THR A 22 -47.09 14.39 21.49
C THR A 22 -47.65 15.47 20.52
N PRO A 23 -47.74 15.26 19.16
CA PRO A 23 -48.10 14.00 18.47
C PRO A 23 -47.35 13.59 17.18
N VAL A 24 -47.69 12.35 16.81
CA VAL A 24 -47.21 11.42 15.77
C VAL A 24 -47.56 11.85 14.35
N VAL A 25 -46.60 11.75 13.43
CA VAL A 25 -46.85 11.53 12.00
C VAL A 25 -45.95 10.40 11.52
N ALA A 26 -46.56 9.30 11.08
CA ALA A 26 -45.89 8.14 10.52
C ALA A 26 -45.52 8.40 9.04
N SER A 27 -44.34 7.95 8.62
CA SER A 27 -43.96 7.87 7.19
C SER A 27 -43.05 6.64 6.97
N PRO A 28 -43.17 5.95 5.82
CA PRO A 28 -42.82 4.54 5.66
C PRO A 28 -41.33 4.29 5.36
N PRO A 29 -40.85 3.02 5.44
CA PRO A 29 -39.47 2.68 5.12
C PRO A 29 -39.20 2.81 3.62
N VAL A 30 -38.27 3.68 3.24
CA VAL A 30 -37.76 3.77 1.87
C VAL A 30 -36.75 2.64 1.66
N SER A 31 -37.21 1.57 1.03
CA SER A 31 -36.38 0.54 0.43
C SER A 31 -35.79 1.08 -0.88
N CYS A 32 -34.46 1.14 -0.99
CA CYS A 32 -33.80 1.46 -2.26
C CYS A 32 -33.99 0.31 -3.27
N PRO A 33 -34.40 0.59 -4.52
CA PRO A 33 -34.46 -0.42 -5.58
C PRO A 33 -33.05 -0.75 -6.11
N PRO A 34 -32.83 -1.95 -6.67
CA PRO A 34 -31.54 -2.32 -7.24
C PRO A 34 -31.26 -1.49 -8.50
N SER A 35 -30.21 -0.68 -8.48
CA SER A 35 -29.72 0.03 -9.67
C SER A 35 -29.04 -0.96 -10.61
N GLN A 36 -29.84 -1.57 -11.49
CA GLN A 36 -29.41 -2.18 -12.74
C GLN A 36 -28.93 -1.09 -13.69
N LEU A 37 -27.62 -0.82 -13.72
CA LEU A 37 -27.00 -0.10 -14.84
C LEU A 37 -26.47 -1.13 -15.83
N HIS A 38 -27.34 -1.50 -16.77
CA HIS A 38 -26.91 -1.99 -18.07
C HIS A 38 -26.48 -0.80 -18.92
N SER A 39 -25.26 -0.81 -19.43
CA SER A 39 -24.94 -0.17 -20.72
C SER A 39 -23.70 -0.81 -21.36
N PRO A 40 -23.63 -0.80 -22.70
CA PRO A 40 -22.99 -1.85 -23.47
C PRO A 40 -21.58 -1.45 -23.88
N SER A 41 -20.64 -2.39 -23.83
CA SER A 41 -19.39 -2.27 -24.59
C SER A 41 -19.14 -3.56 -25.34
N LEU A 42 -19.44 -3.48 -26.63
CA LEU A 42 -18.95 -4.36 -27.68
C LEU A 42 -17.43 -4.49 -27.58
N THR A 43 -16.90 -5.71 -27.58
CA THR A 43 -16.01 -6.22 -28.65
C THR A 43 -15.64 -7.69 -28.36
N ARG A 44 -16.34 -8.57 -29.07
CA ARG A 44 -15.97 -9.89 -29.62
C ARG A 44 -14.72 -10.61 -29.06
N SER A 45 -14.97 -11.78 -28.47
CA SER A 45 -14.10 -12.97 -28.58
C SER A 45 -14.48 -13.78 -29.84
N PRO A 46 -13.54 -14.44 -30.54
CA PRO A 46 -13.89 -15.42 -31.56
C PRO A 46 -13.82 -16.86 -30.99
N LEU A 47 -14.92 -17.58 -31.05
CA LEU A 47 -14.94 -19.04 -31.04
C LEU A 47 -15.59 -19.54 -32.34
N LEU A 48 -14.99 -20.60 -32.87
CA LEU A 48 -15.24 -21.31 -34.12
C LEU A 48 -16.46 -22.24 -33.99
N HIS A 49 -17.36 -22.26 -34.99
CA HIS A 49 -17.66 -23.39 -35.89
C HIS A 49 -18.95 -23.13 -36.73
N PRO A 50 -19.12 -23.80 -37.88
CA PRO A 50 -20.08 -23.47 -38.94
C PRO A 50 -21.39 -24.27 -38.84
N GLU A 51 -22.48 -23.69 -39.33
CA GLU A 51 -23.66 -24.45 -39.76
C GLU A 51 -24.17 -23.89 -41.09
N ASP A 52 -24.09 -24.73 -42.12
CA ASP A 52 -24.97 -24.69 -43.29
C ASP A 52 -26.36 -25.16 -42.86
N GLY A 53 -27.39 -24.44 -43.29
CA GLY A 53 -28.79 -24.83 -43.11
C GLY A 53 -29.50 -24.85 -44.45
N ASP A 54 -30.17 -25.96 -44.75
CA ASP A 54 -31.36 -26.00 -45.59
C ASP A 54 -32.30 -27.11 -45.11
N ALA A 55 -33.60 -26.78 -45.09
CA ALA A 55 -34.72 -27.51 -44.49
C ALA A 55 -35.33 -28.56 -45.49
N PRO A 56 -36.55 -29.15 -45.29
CA PRO A 56 -37.35 -29.44 -44.10
C PRO A 56 -37.87 -30.92 -44.02
N ARG A 57 -38.46 -31.24 -42.85
CA ARG A 57 -39.31 -32.40 -42.43
C ARG A 57 -40.40 -32.85 -43.44
N PRO A 58 -40.93 -34.12 -43.41
CA PRO A 58 -41.89 -34.53 -42.35
C PRO A 58 -42.01 -36.02 -41.94
N ASN A 59 -42.68 -36.19 -40.79
CA ASN A 59 -43.61 -37.26 -40.37
C ASN A 59 -43.15 -38.55 -39.63
N LYS A 60 -43.76 -38.66 -38.44
CA LYS A 60 -44.50 -39.82 -37.86
C LYS A 60 -43.78 -40.90 -37.03
N THR A 61 -44.35 -41.02 -35.83
CA THR A 61 -44.73 -42.23 -35.08
C THR A 61 -43.74 -42.93 -34.15
N SER A 62 -44.33 -43.28 -33.00
CA SER A 62 -43.79 -43.93 -31.82
C SER A 62 -43.35 -45.37 -32.05
N LYS A 63 -42.43 -45.85 -31.20
CA LYS A 63 -42.60 -46.97 -30.25
C LYS A 63 -41.23 -47.45 -29.74
N THR A 64 -41.06 -47.42 -28.42
CA THR A 64 -40.19 -48.33 -27.64
C THR A 64 -40.71 -49.79 -27.78
N PRO A 65 -40.06 -50.87 -27.28
CA PRO A 65 -38.94 -50.95 -26.32
C PRO A 65 -37.92 -52.13 -26.56
N LYS A 66 -37.04 -52.33 -25.57
CA LYS A 66 -36.47 -53.60 -25.06
C LYS A 66 -35.01 -53.94 -25.42
N THR A 67 -34.16 -53.79 -24.40
CA THR A 67 -32.98 -54.62 -24.09
C THR A 67 -33.34 -56.11 -23.98
N PRO A 68 -32.39 -57.05 -24.14
CA PRO A 68 -31.77 -57.63 -22.94
C PRO A 68 -30.31 -58.13 -23.04
N ARG A 69 -29.63 -58.04 -21.89
CA ARG A 69 -28.70 -58.99 -21.23
C ARG A 69 -27.46 -59.56 -21.96
N THR A 70 -26.35 -59.36 -21.26
CA THR A 70 -25.05 -60.07 -21.25
C THR A 70 -25.14 -61.58 -20.99
N PRO A 71 -24.07 -62.34 -21.30
CA PRO A 71 -23.29 -62.93 -20.19
C PRO A 71 -21.75 -63.01 -20.41
N ARG A 72 -21.06 -63.28 -19.29
CA ARG A 72 -19.61 -63.34 -18.99
C ARG A 72 -18.84 -64.55 -19.58
N THR A 73 -17.59 -64.30 -20.05
CA THR A 73 -16.28 -65.04 -19.92
C THR A 73 -16.21 -66.56 -20.23
N PRO A 74 -15.05 -67.23 -20.51
CA PRO A 74 -13.65 -66.91 -20.13
C PRO A 74 -12.54 -67.29 -21.16
N ARG A 75 -11.27 -67.10 -20.73
CA ARG A 75 -10.00 -67.76 -21.16
C ARG A 75 -8.97 -66.90 -21.89
N THR A 76 -7.84 -66.71 -21.20
CA THR A 76 -6.49 -66.44 -21.72
C THR A 76 -5.95 -67.65 -22.50
N PRO A 77 -5.03 -67.46 -23.46
CA PRO A 77 -3.61 -67.56 -23.11
C PRO A 77 -2.68 -66.51 -23.77
N LEU A 78 -1.57 -66.27 -23.08
CA LEU A 78 -0.26 -65.72 -23.49
C LEU A 78 -0.07 -65.32 -24.97
N ARG A 79 0.28 -64.05 -25.20
CA ARG A 79 1.17 -63.67 -26.30
C ARG A 79 2.03 -62.45 -25.93
N ILE A 80 3.33 -62.69 -25.89
CA ILE A 80 4.43 -61.73 -25.76
C ILE A 80 4.35 -60.74 -26.93
N SER A 81 4.31 -59.42 -26.66
CA SER A 81 4.83 -58.41 -27.60
C SER A 81 5.00 -57.03 -26.94
N ASN A 82 6.24 -56.54 -27.01
CA ASN A 82 6.70 -55.16 -27.14
C ASN A 82 6.41 -54.15 -26.01
N LEU A 83 7.38 -54.07 -25.09
CA LEU A 83 7.77 -52.82 -24.42
C LEU A 83 8.25 -51.80 -25.46
N THR A 84 7.42 -50.80 -25.76
CA THR A 84 7.89 -49.49 -26.23
C THR A 84 7.79 -48.50 -25.08
N PRO A 85 8.87 -47.82 -24.67
CA PRO A 85 8.77 -46.80 -23.64
C PRO A 85 7.99 -45.62 -24.22
N LYS A 86 6.91 -45.23 -23.55
CA LYS A 86 6.22 -43.95 -23.80
C LYS A 86 7.16 -42.82 -23.38
N PHE A 87 8.03 -42.39 -24.29
CA PHE A 87 8.75 -41.13 -24.18
C PHE A 87 7.85 -40.00 -24.72
N LEU A 88 6.83 -39.64 -23.93
CA LEU A 88 6.08 -38.40 -24.11
C LEU A 88 6.67 -37.38 -23.13
N THR A 89 7.71 -36.67 -23.57
CA THR A 89 8.01 -35.35 -23.01
C THR A 89 6.87 -34.41 -23.41
N PRO A 90 6.28 -33.63 -22.49
CA PRO A 90 5.43 -32.53 -22.91
C PRO A 90 6.37 -31.40 -23.32
N LEU A 91 6.79 -31.38 -24.59
CA LEU A 91 7.34 -30.16 -25.17
C LEU A 91 6.18 -29.16 -25.27
N GLY A 92 5.94 -28.44 -24.16
CA GLY A 92 4.97 -27.37 -24.13
C GLY A 92 5.37 -26.33 -25.17
N SER A 93 4.56 -26.22 -26.22
CA SER A 93 4.73 -25.18 -27.24
C SER A 93 4.98 -23.81 -26.56
N PRO A 94 5.96 -23.01 -27.04
CA PRO A 94 6.21 -21.67 -26.52
C PRO A 94 4.93 -20.82 -26.48
N VAL A 95 3.99 -21.06 -27.39
CA VAL A 95 2.68 -20.38 -27.44
C VAL A 95 1.80 -20.78 -26.24
N ARG A 96 1.80 -22.06 -25.84
CA ARG A 96 1.05 -22.52 -24.66
C ARG A 96 1.64 -21.99 -23.36
N LYS A 97 2.97 -21.81 -23.30
CA LYS A 97 3.67 -21.23 -22.15
C LYS A 97 3.46 -19.71 -22.08
N ALA A 98 3.51 -19.01 -23.22
CA ALA A 98 3.14 -17.61 -23.35
C ALA A 98 1.65 -17.35 -23.00
N LEU A 99 0.73 -18.24 -23.41
CA LEU A 99 -0.68 -18.19 -23.03
C LEU A 99 -0.91 -18.44 -21.52
N ARG A 100 0.00 -19.16 -20.84
CA ARG A 100 -0.07 -19.32 -19.38
C ARG A 100 0.36 -18.07 -18.64
N PHE A 101 1.51 -17.47 -18.99
CA PHE A 101 1.96 -16.19 -18.39
C PHE A 101 0.96 -15.03 -18.58
N THR A 102 0.12 -15.12 -19.60
CA THR A 102 -0.96 -14.15 -19.90
C THR A 102 -2.32 -14.57 -19.34
N LYS A 103 -2.43 -15.72 -18.64
CA LYS A 103 -3.68 -16.11 -17.97
C LYS A 103 -3.86 -15.25 -16.72
N LEU A 104 -4.38 -14.05 -16.95
CA LEU A 104 -4.79 -13.13 -15.90
C LEU A 104 -5.99 -13.72 -15.15
N ASP A 105 -5.99 -13.58 -13.83
CA ASP A 105 -7.21 -13.76 -13.06
C ASP A 105 -8.25 -12.75 -13.57
N PRO A 106 -9.44 -13.19 -14.02
CA PRO A 106 -10.50 -12.28 -14.46
C PRO A 106 -10.83 -11.21 -13.42
N GLN A 107 -10.69 -11.52 -12.13
CA GLN A 107 -10.89 -10.56 -11.05
C GLN A 107 -9.84 -9.44 -11.08
N ASP A 108 -8.58 -9.76 -11.42
CA ASP A 108 -7.51 -8.77 -11.56
C ASP A 108 -7.63 -7.96 -12.86
N ALA A 109 -8.40 -8.42 -13.85
CA ALA A 109 -8.65 -7.64 -15.06
C ALA A 109 -9.72 -6.54 -14.85
N TRP A 110 -10.58 -6.68 -13.85
CA TRP A 110 -11.68 -5.75 -13.57
C TRP A 110 -11.36 -4.69 -12.51
N LEU A 111 -10.35 -4.91 -11.65
CA LEU A 111 -10.02 -3.96 -10.59
C LEU A 111 -9.47 -2.65 -11.16
N PRO A 112 -9.95 -1.47 -10.69
CA PRO A 112 -9.48 -0.16 -11.16
C PRO A 112 -7.95 -0.02 -11.23
N ILE A 113 -7.25 -0.62 -10.27
CA ILE A 113 -5.79 -0.55 -10.14
C ILE A 113 -5.06 -1.27 -11.30
N THR A 114 -5.64 -2.34 -11.84
CA THR A 114 -5.02 -3.29 -12.79
C THR A 114 -5.76 -3.43 -14.12
N GLU A 115 -6.90 -2.75 -14.27
CA GLU A 115 -7.71 -2.69 -15.48
C GLU A 115 -6.89 -2.18 -16.68
N SER A 116 -6.01 -1.20 -16.45
CA SER A 116 -5.16 -0.62 -17.48
C SER A 116 -3.71 -1.07 -17.35
N ARG A 117 -3.18 -1.74 -18.40
CA ARG A 117 -1.85 -2.36 -18.42
C ARG A 117 -0.83 -1.69 -19.33
N ASN A 118 -0.84 -0.35 -19.35
CA ASN A 118 0.08 0.48 -20.13
C ASN A 118 1.26 1.04 -19.30
N GLY A 119 1.49 0.49 -18.10
CA GLY A 119 2.56 0.92 -17.21
C GLY A 119 3.94 0.70 -17.82
N ASN A 120 4.87 1.59 -17.50
CA ASN A 120 6.26 1.53 -17.99
C ASN A 120 7.25 1.90 -16.87
N LYS A 121 8.56 1.82 -17.16
CA LYS A 121 9.63 2.12 -16.19
C LYS A 121 9.55 3.53 -15.57
N TYR A 122 9.02 4.52 -16.30
CA TYR A 122 8.87 5.89 -15.80
C TYR A 122 7.70 5.98 -14.82
N TYR A 123 6.57 5.34 -15.14
CA TYR A 123 5.42 5.29 -14.24
C TYR A 123 5.79 4.58 -12.95
N ALA A 124 6.52 3.47 -13.03
CA ALA A 124 7.06 2.83 -11.83
C ALA A 124 7.98 3.75 -11.02
N ALA A 125 8.86 4.51 -11.66
CA ALA A 125 9.71 5.45 -10.94
C ALA A 125 8.88 6.53 -10.23
N PHE A 126 7.91 7.15 -10.89
CA PHE A 126 7.09 8.21 -10.30
C PHE A 126 6.17 7.70 -9.19
N HIS A 127 5.53 6.54 -9.38
CA HIS A 127 4.73 5.91 -8.33
C HIS A 127 5.57 5.51 -7.13
N THR A 128 6.74 4.91 -7.36
CA THR A 128 7.66 4.51 -6.28
C THR A 128 8.21 5.73 -5.52
N LEU A 129 8.55 6.81 -6.22
CA LEU A 129 8.99 8.07 -5.60
C LEU A 129 7.87 8.70 -4.76
N CYS A 130 6.68 8.81 -5.33
CA CYS A 130 5.53 9.41 -4.65
C CYS A 130 5.10 8.59 -3.43
N SER A 131 5.22 7.26 -3.47
CA SER A 131 4.91 6.41 -2.32
C SER A 131 6.05 6.38 -1.29
N GLY A 132 7.30 6.52 -1.73
CA GLY A 132 8.49 6.35 -0.91
C GLY A 132 9.00 7.62 -0.23
N ILE A 133 8.70 8.80 -0.79
CA ILE A 133 9.05 10.09 -0.19
C ILE A 133 7.76 10.75 0.31
N GLY A 134 7.70 11.01 1.61
CA GLY A 134 6.58 11.69 2.24
C GLY A 134 7.02 12.51 3.45
N ILE A 135 6.07 13.11 4.15
CA ILE A 135 6.33 13.92 5.36
C ILE A 135 7.00 13.09 6.47
N GLN A 136 6.84 11.76 6.45
CA GLN A 136 7.60 10.81 7.26
C GLN A 136 9.14 10.97 7.15
N ALA A 137 9.66 11.51 6.04
CA ALA A 137 11.08 11.82 5.90
C ALA A 137 11.55 12.93 6.87
N LEU A 138 10.64 13.84 7.24
CA LEU A 138 10.94 15.02 8.03
C LEU A 138 11.23 14.70 9.49
N VAL A 139 10.77 13.54 9.97
CA VAL A 139 11.03 13.08 11.34
C VAL A 139 12.34 12.27 11.46
N LEU A 140 13.03 11.98 10.35
CA LEU A 140 14.30 11.23 10.37
C LEU A 140 15.37 11.86 11.28
N PRO A 141 15.60 13.19 11.30
CA PRO A 141 16.55 13.80 12.23
C PRO A 141 16.24 13.52 13.71
N VAL A 142 14.96 13.37 14.06
CA VAL A 142 14.53 13.07 15.44
C VAL A 142 14.99 11.67 15.85
N ALA A 143 15.00 10.69 14.94
CA ALA A 143 15.55 9.37 15.26
C ALA A 143 17.03 9.45 15.66
N PHE A 144 17.79 10.33 15.01
CA PHE A 144 19.21 10.52 15.28
C PHE A 144 19.48 11.16 16.64
N THR A 145 18.54 11.91 17.22
CA THR A 145 18.73 12.45 18.58
C THR A 145 18.76 11.34 19.64
N PHE A 146 18.09 10.21 19.42
CA PHE A 146 18.09 9.08 20.35
C PHE A 146 19.17 8.04 20.04
N LEU A 147 19.50 7.84 18.77
CA LEU A 147 20.52 6.87 18.34
C LEU A 147 21.94 7.46 18.35
N GLY A 148 22.06 8.78 18.19
CA GLY A 148 23.31 9.46 17.88
C GLY A 148 23.78 9.21 16.45
N TRP A 149 24.94 9.79 16.11
CA TRP A 149 25.53 9.71 14.77
C TRP A 149 25.77 8.28 14.31
N THR A 150 26.54 7.50 15.10
CA THR A 150 26.99 6.17 14.69
C THR A 150 25.82 5.21 14.48
N TRP A 151 24.97 5.05 15.50
CA TRP A 151 23.85 4.13 15.41
C TRP A 151 22.76 4.64 14.47
N GLY A 152 22.55 5.95 14.37
CA GLY A 152 21.62 6.54 13.40
C GLY A 152 21.99 6.17 11.96
N ILE A 153 23.27 6.37 11.58
CA ILE A 153 23.77 6.04 10.23
C ILE A 153 23.71 4.53 9.99
N ILE A 154 24.15 3.71 10.94
CA ILE A 154 24.13 2.25 10.80
C ILE A 154 22.69 1.75 10.64
N SER A 155 21.78 2.12 11.54
CA SER A 155 20.38 1.68 11.49
C SER A 155 19.69 2.14 10.21
N MET A 156 19.91 3.39 9.78
CA MET A 156 19.34 3.90 8.54
C MET A 156 19.87 3.18 7.30
N THR A 157 21.18 2.91 7.25
CA THR A 157 21.81 2.19 6.14
C THR A 157 21.32 0.74 6.06
N LEU A 158 21.25 0.05 7.21
CA LEU A 158 20.73 -1.31 7.28
C LEU A 158 19.27 -1.38 6.86
N ALA A 159 18.43 -0.43 7.32
CA ALA A 159 17.03 -0.35 6.91
C ALA A 159 16.89 -0.11 5.40
N PHE A 160 17.73 0.74 4.81
CA PHE A 160 17.73 1.00 3.37
C PHE A 160 18.16 -0.23 2.55
N ILE A 161 19.22 -0.94 2.98
CA ILE A 161 19.67 -2.18 2.33
C ILE A 161 18.60 -3.27 2.43
N TRP A 162 18.03 -3.45 3.62
CA TRP A 162 16.92 -4.38 3.86
C TRP A 162 15.74 -4.06 2.94
N GLN A 163 15.42 -2.78 2.80
CA GLN A 163 14.34 -2.32 1.91
C GLN A 163 14.63 -2.65 0.44
N LEU A 164 15.84 -2.39 -0.05
CA LEU A 164 16.23 -2.73 -1.42
C LEU A 164 16.16 -4.24 -1.68
N TYR A 165 16.56 -5.04 -0.70
CA TYR A 165 16.48 -6.50 -0.79
C TYR A 165 15.03 -6.99 -0.86
N THR A 166 14.14 -6.48 -0.01
CA THR A 166 12.72 -6.88 -0.05
C THR A 166 12.03 -6.44 -1.33
N LEU A 167 12.37 -5.27 -1.87
CA LEU A 167 11.89 -4.83 -3.19
C LEU A 167 12.34 -5.75 -4.31
N TRP A 168 13.61 -6.14 -4.29
CA TRP A 168 14.15 -7.09 -5.26
C TRP A 168 13.39 -8.40 -5.19
N LEU A 169 13.12 -8.92 -3.99
CA LEU A 169 12.31 -10.13 -3.81
C LEU A 169 10.91 -9.95 -4.39
N LEU A 170 10.18 -8.88 -4.01
CA LEU A 170 8.82 -8.63 -4.50
C LEU A 170 8.77 -8.53 -6.03
N VAL A 171 9.73 -7.83 -6.64
CA VAL A 171 9.78 -7.65 -8.10
C VAL A 171 9.98 -8.96 -8.85
N ASN A 172 10.82 -9.86 -8.32
CA ASN A 172 11.10 -11.16 -8.93
C ASN A 172 10.00 -12.19 -8.63
N LEU A 173 9.38 -12.12 -7.44
CA LEU A 173 8.33 -13.05 -7.02
C LEU A 173 6.96 -12.74 -7.62
N HIS A 174 6.79 -11.57 -8.24
CA HIS A 174 5.53 -11.17 -8.85
C HIS A 174 5.09 -12.10 -10.02
N GLU A 175 6.01 -12.81 -10.68
CA GLU A 175 5.69 -13.75 -11.76
C GLU A 175 6.26 -15.14 -11.46
N SER A 176 5.41 -16.16 -11.33
CA SER A 176 5.85 -17.56 -11.20
C SER A 176 6.05 -18.18 -12.58
N VAL A 177 7.29 -18.59 -12.88
CA VAL A 177 7.63 -19.28 -14.13
C VAL A 177 7.03 -20.68 -14.21
N GLU A 178 6.98 -21.38 -13.08
CA GLU A 178 6.51 -22.77 -13.01
C GLU A 178 4.98 -22.86 -13.14
N GLN A 179 4.26 -21.95 -12.48
CA GLN A 179 2.80 -21.94 -12.47
C GLN A 179 2.22 -21.07 -13.59
N GLY A 180 3.02 -20.17 -14.16
CA GLY A 180 2.56 -19.18 -15.14
C GLY A 180 1.57 -18.17 -14.55
N VAL A 181 1.61 -17.95 -13.24
CA VAL A 181 0.68 -17.07 -12.52
C VAL A 181 1.39 -15.77 -12.16
N ARG A 182 0.66 -14.66 -12.26
CA ARG A 182 1.09 -13.33 -11.83
C ARG A 182 0.44 -12.98 -10.50
N TYR A 183 1.25 -12.67 -9.50
CA TYR A 183 0.79 -12.26 -8.18
C TYR A 183 0.73 -10.73 -8.11
N CYS A 184 -0.41 -10.18 -8.51
CA CYS A 184 -0.63 -8.74 -8.57
C CYS A 184 -0.68 -8.09 -7.16
N ARG A 185 -0.95 -8.88 -6.12
CA ARG A 185 -1.13 -8.42 -4.74
C ARG A 185 -0.31 -9.23 -3.75
N TYR A 186 0.16 -8.57 -2.69
CA TYR A 186 0.94 -9.22 -1.65
C TYR A 186 0.19 -10.38 -0.97
N LEU A 187 -1.13 -10.24 -0.77
CA LEU A 187 -1.97 -11.30 -0.21
C LEU A 187 -2.01 -12.56 -1.08
N GLN A 188 -2.02 -12.41 -2.42
CA GLN A 188 -1.98 -13.55 -3.35
C GLN A 188 -0.62 -14.26 -3.25
N LEU A 189 0.47 -13.48 -3.19
CA LEU A 189 1.81 -14.01 -3.06
C LEU A 189 1.99 -14.78 -1.74
N CYS A 190 1.54 -14.22 -0.61
CA CYS A 190 1.57 -14.89 0.68
C CYS A 190 0.72 -16.16 0.71
N GLY A 191 -0.45 -16.15 0.06
CA GLY A 191 -1.29 -17.34 -0.07
C GLY A 191 -0.62 -18.46 -0.85
N ALA A 192 0.12 -18.11 -1.91
CA ALA A 192 0.89 -19.08 -2.70
C ALA A 192 2.11 -19.64 -1.93
N THR A 193 2.75 -18.84 -1.08
CA THR A 193 3.94 -19.26 -0.32
C THR A 193 3.60 -20.06 0.95
N PHE A 194 2.63 -19.62 1.73
CA PHE A 194 2.32 -20.19 3.05
C PHE A 194 1.03 -21.02 3.08
N GLY A 195 0.34 -21.15 1.95
CA GLY A 195 -0.97 -21.77 1.83
C GLY A 195 -2.12 -20.82 2.17
N GLU A 196 -3.33 -21.13 1.70
CA GLU A 196 -4.43 -20.16 1.75
C GLU A 196 -4.82 -19.69 3.15
N LYS A 197 -4.89 -20.59 4.14
CA LYS A 197 -5.35 -20.24 5.49
C LYS A 197 -4.29 -19.44 6.24
N LEU A 198 -3.06 -19.96 6.30
CA LEU A 198 -1.96 -19.35 7.02
C LEU A 198 -1.48 -18.06 6.32
N GLY A 199 -1.36 -18.08 5.00
CA GLY A 199 -1.00 -16.91 4.21
C GLY A 199 -2.01 -15.77 4.34
N LYS A 200 -3.32 -16.07 4.37
CA LYS A 200 -4.35 -15.05 4.64
C LYS A 200 -4.18 -14.44 6.02
N ILE A 201 -4.02 -15.23 7.09
CA ILE A 201 -3.87 -14.68 8.45
C ILE A 201 -2.60 -13.84 8.58
N LEU A 202 -1.46 -14.37 8.10
CA LEU A 202 -0.16 -13.71 8.21
C LEU A 202 -0.08 -12.41 7.39
N ALA A 203 -0.77 -12.31 6.26
CA ALA A 203 -0.72 -11.13 5.40
C ALA A 203 -1.86 -10.14 5.65
N LEU A 204 -3.08 -10.63 5.92
CA LEU A 204 -4.26 -9.77 6.04
C LEU A 204 -4.14 -8.83 7.23
N PHE A 205 -3.73 -9.33 8.41
CA PHE A 205 -3.61 -8.51 9.60
C PHE A 205 -2.58 -7.37 9.42
N PRO A 206 -1.32 -7.63 8.99
CA PRO A 206 -0.37 -6.55 8.73
C PRO A 206 -0.77 -5.60 7.62
N ILE A 207 -1.36 -6.09 6.51
CA ILE A 207 -1.82 -5.23 5.41
C ILE A 207 -2.92 -4.28 5.89
N LEU A 208 -3.93 -4.78 6.60
CA LEU A 208 -5.03 -3.97 7.10
C LEU A 208 -4.53 -2.93 8.11
N TYR A 209 -3.68 -3.33 9.03
CA TYR A 209 -3.07 -2.42 10.00
C TYR A 209 -2.25 -1.32 9.32
N LEU A 210 -1.37 -1.70 8.38
CA LEU A 210 -0.53 -0.76 7.64
C LEU A 210 -1.38 0.20 6.79
N SER A 211 -2.41 -0.29 6.11
CA SER A 211 -3.29 0.51 5.26
C SER A 211 -4.13 1.49 6.08
N ALA A 212 -4.77 1.03 7.17
CA ALA A 212 -5.56 1.89 8.05
C ALA A 212 -4.70 2.95 8.75
N GLY A 213 -3.52 2.56 9.25
CA GLY A 213 -2.55 3.47 9.87
C GLY A 213 -2.02 4.50 8.88
N THR A 214 -1.66 4.07 7.67
CA THR A 214 -1.25 4.96 6.58
C THR A 214 -2.34 5.97 6.24
N CYS A 215 -3.58 5.51 6.03
CA CYS A 215 -4.70 6.38 5.66
C CYS A 215 -4.94 7.45 6.73
N THR A 216 -5.01 7.03 8.00
CA THR A 216 -5.18 7.93 9.14
C THR A 216 -4.07 8.96 9.21
N THR A 217 -2.82 8.52 9.04
CA THR A 217 -1.65 9.40 9.09
C THR A 217 -1.66 10.42 7.95
N LEU A 218 -2.01 10.01 6.73
CA LEU A 218 -2.12 10.92 5.58
C LEU A 218 -3.24 11.95 5.77
N ILE A 219 -4.37 11.58 6.38
CA ILE A 219 -5.45 12.52 6.70
C ILE A 219 -5.00 13.56 7.73
N ILE A 220 -4.36 13.11 8.82
CA ILE A 220 -3.85 14.01 9.86
C ILE A 220 -2.82 14.97 9.27
N ILE A 221 -1.83 14.43 8.57
CA ILE A 221 -0.75 15.22 7.97
C ILE A 221 -1.30 16.18 6.92
N GLY A 222 -2.15 15.68 6.02
CA GLY A 222 -2.71 16.46 4.92
C GLY A 222 -3.58 17.61 5.42
N GLY A 223 -4.48 17.35 6.37
CA GLY A 223 -5.33 18.38 6.95
C GLY A 223 -4.56 19.36 7.84
N SER A 224 -3.59 18.90 8.63
CA SER A 224 -2.70 19.80 9.38
C SER A 224 -1.88 20.69 8.45
N THR A 225 -1.36 20.15 7.35
CA THR A 225 -0.60 20.92 6.35
C THR A 225 -1.50 21.94 5.64
N ALA A 226 -2.72 21.56 5.27
CA ALA A 226 -3.70 22.46 4.66
C ALA A 226 -4.10 23.60 5.61
N ARG A 227 -4.29 23.30 6.90
CA ARG A 227 -4.52 24.29 7.95
C ARG A 227 -3.37 25.27 8.07
N THR A 228 -2.14 24.78 8.17
CA THR A 228 -0.94 25.62 8.28
C THR A 228 -0.77 26.48 7.02
N PHE A 229 -0.97 25.91 5.83
CA PHE A 229 -0.93 26.65 4.58
C PHE A 229 -1.97 27.78 4.55
N TYR A 230 -3.21 27.47 4.95
CA TYR A 230 -4.26 28.48 5.06
C TYR A 230 -3.86 29.59 6.02
N GLN A 231 -3.33 29.27 7.20
CA GLN A 231 -2.88 30.28 8.17
C GLN A 231 -1.75 31.17 7.63
N VAL A 232 -0.79 30.59 6.91
CA VAL A 232 0.33 31.33 6.29
C VAL A 232 -0.16 32.27 5.19
N VAL A 233 -1.11 31.81 4.34
CA VAL A 233 -1.62 32.61 3.22
C VAL A 233 -2.63 33.67 3.68
N CYS A 234 -3.52 33.32 4.61
CA CYS A 234 -4.55 34.25 5.10
C CYS A 234 -3.98 35.34 6.03
N GLY A 235 -2.96 35.03 6.85
CA GLY A 235 -2.39 35.97 7.81
C GLY A 235 -3.47 36.70 8.64
N GLU A 236 -3.28 38.00 8.86
CA GLU A 236 -4.26 38.88 9.53
C GLU A 236 -5.41 39.33 8.62
N THR A 237 -5.37 39.00 7.32
CA THR A 237 -6.28 39.57 6.31
C THR A 237 -7.61 38.84 6.17
N CYS A 238 -7.74 37.64 6.72
CA CYS A 238 -8.98 36.85 6.66
C CYS A 238 -9.86 37.10 7.89
N THR A 239 -11.06 37.66 7.67
CA THR A 239 -12.09 37.89 8.70
C THR A 239 -12.96 36.65 8.99
N ALA A 240 -12.71 35.55 8.29
CA ALA A 240 -13.45 34.30 8.49
C ALA A 240 -13.11 33.67 9.84
N LYS A 241 -14.14 33.11 10.49
CA LYS A 241 -13.96 32.34 11.73
C LYS A 241 -12.95 31.20 11.47
N PRO A 242 -11.89 31.06 12.30
CA PRO A 242 -10.90 30.02 12.10
C PRO A 242 -11.55 28.65 12.25
N MET A 243 -11.39 27.80 11.23
CA MET A 243 -11.82 26.41 11.26
C MET A 243 -10.97 25.60 12.26
N THR A 244 -11.61 24.67 12.94
CA THR A 244 -10.97 23.70 13.84
C THR A 244 -10.10 22.72 13.05
N THR A 245 -9.14 22.10 13.75
CA THR A 245 -8.27 21.08 13.14
C THR A 245 -9.07 19.90 12.56
N VAL A 246 -10.13 19.49 13.25
CA VAL A 246 -10.99 18.38 12.81
C VAL A 246 -11.72 18.73 11.51
N GLU A 247 -12.19 19.96 11.35
CA GLU A 247 -12.80 20.41 10.10
C GLU A 247 -11.80 20.38 8.94
N TRP A 248 -10.53 20.76 9.17
CA TRP A 248 -9.47 20.63 8.16
C TRP A 248 -9.18 19.17 7.80
N TYR A 249 -9.23 18.25 8.75
CA TYR A 249 -9.12 16.82 8.46
C TYR A 249 -10.27 16.35 7.56
N LEU A 250 -11.51 16.77 7.84
CA LEU A 250 -12.67 16.45 7.02
C LEU A 250 -12.55 17.02 5.61
N VAL A 251 -12.13 18.28 5.46
CA VAL A 251 -11.89 18.89 4.14
C VAL A 251 -10.87 18.08 3.34
N PHE A 252 -9.75 17.71 3.96
CA PHE A 252 -8.74 16.89 3.30
C PHE A 252 -9.28 15.50 2.93
N THR A 253 -10.07 14.87 3.80
CA THR A 253 -10.76 13.60 3.50
C THR A 253 -11.69 13.74 2.29
N CYS A 254 -12.49 14.80 2.19
CA CYS A 254 -13.34 15.02 1.03
C CYS A 254 -12.54 15.12 -0.27
N VAL A 255 -11.43 15.88 -0.27
CA VAL A 255 -10.52 15.96 -1.43
C VAL A 255 -9.94 14.58 -1.77
N ALA A 256 -9.49 13.83 -0.77
CA ALA A 256 -8.94 12.49 -0.95
C ALA A 256 -9.97 11.50 -1.53
N VAL A 257 -11.23 11.56 -1.09
CA VAL A 257 -12.33 10.74 -1.62
C VAL A 257 -12.63 11.07 -3.07
N VAL A 258 -12.60 12.35 -3.46
CA VAL A 258 -12.77 12.76 -4.86
C VAL A 258 -11.62 12.23 -5.72
N LEU A 259 -10.37 12.39 -5.25
CA LEU A 259 -9.19 11.87 -5.95
C LEU A 259 -9.19 10.33 -6.02
N SER A 260 -9.78 9.64 -5.06
CA SER A 260 -9.88 8.17 -5.09
C SER A 260 -10.90 7.66 -6.10
N GLN A 261 -11.74 8.51 -6.68
CA GLN A 261 -12.66 8.13 -7.76
C GLN A 261 -11.98 8.05 -9.14
N LEU A 262 -10.68 8.37 -9.22
CA LEU A 262 -9.93 8.24 -10.48
C LEU A 262 -9.89 6.76 -10.92
N PRO A 263 -10.22 6.46 -12.19
CA PRO A 263 -10.65 5.12 -12.60
C PRO A 263 -9.51 4.10 -12.67
N ASN A 264 -8.26 4.52 -12.83
CA ASN A 264 -7.12 3.59 -12.86
C ASN A 264 -5.78 4.24 -12.50
N LEU A 265 -4.77 3.41 -12.22
CA LEU A 265 -3.41 3.87 -11.88
C LEU A 265 -2.77 4.72 -12.97
N ASN A 266 -3.06 4.47 -14.25
CA ASN A 266 -2.53 5.28 -15.34
C ASN A 266 -3.08 6.70 -15.31
N SER A 267 -4.33 6.89 -14.85
CA SER A 267 -4.90 8.22 -14.60
C SER A 267 -4.26 8.91 -13.39
N ILE A 268 -3.84 8.13 -12.39
CA ILE A 268 -3.14 8.63 -11.19
C ILE A 268 -1.65 8.91 -11.47
N ALA A 269 -1.07 8.39 -12.55
CA ALA A 269 0.34 8.60 -12.88
C ALA A 269 0.72 10.09 -12.97
N GLY A 270 -0.17 10.95 -13.49
CA GLY A 270 0.03 12.40 -13.50
C GLY A 270 0.07 13.01 -12.09
N VAL A 271 -0.89 12.66 -11.24
CA VAL A 271 -0.91 13.09 -9.82
C VAL A 271 0.34 12.58 -9.10
N SER A 272 0.76 11.35 -9.36
CA SER A 272 1.95 10.74 -8.79
C SER A 272 3.24 11.43 -9.26
N LEU A 273 3.30 11.90 -10.50
CA LEU A 273 4.43 12.68 -11.00
C LEU A 273 4.52 14.02 -10.26
N ILE A 274 3.42 14.75 -10.13
CA ILE A 274 3.37 16.01 -9.37
C ILE A 274 3.79 15.77 -7.92
N GLY A 275 3.26 14.71 -7.30
CA GLY A 275 3.62 14.28 -5.95
C GLY A 275 5.12 13.98 -5.82
N ALA A 276 5.69 13.20 -6.75
CA ALA A 276 7.11 12.88 -6.75
C ALA A 276 8.01 14.11 -6.92
N VAL A 277 7.68 15.01 -7.86
CA VAL A 277 8.44 16.26 -8.09
C VAL A 277 8.38 17.15 -6.86
N THR A 278 7.18 17.35 -6.30
CA THR A 278 7.00 18.15 -5.09
C THR A 278 7.73 17.53 -3.91
N ALA A 279 7.72 16.20 -3.79
CA ALA A 279 8.37 15.48 -2.71
C ALA A 279 9.90 15.61 -2.73
N VAL A 280 10.50 15.43 -3.90
CA VAL A 280 11.94 15.67 -4.10
C VAL A 280 12.27 17.15 -3.88
N GLY A 281 11.43 18.06 -4.36
CA GLY A 281 11.59 19.50 -4.24
C GLY A 281 11.61 19.98 -2.79
N TYR A 282 10.57 19.67 -2.00
CA TYR A 282 10.54 20.10 -0.60
C TYR A 282 11.64 19.42 0.21
N CYS A 283 11.92 18.14 -0.03
CA CYS A 283 12.94 17.41 0.72
C CYS A 283 14.31 18.03 0.46
N THR A 284 14.64 18.29 -0.82
CA THR A 284 15.87 18.97 -1.20
C THR A 284 15.98 20.37 -0.59
N ALA A 285 14.91 21.17 -0.68
CA ALA A 285 14.90 22.52 -0.12
C ALA A 285 15.14 22.51 1.40
N ILE A 286 14.51 21.60 2.15
CA ILE A 286 14.64 21.55 3.61
C ILE A 286 16.07 21.20 4.03
N TRP A 287 16.69 20.17 3.46
CA TRP A 287 18.04 19.80 3.90
C TRP A 287 19.07 20.84 3.44
N VAL A 288 18.94 21.36 2.21
CA VAL A 288 19.85 22.40 1.68
C VAL A 288 19.79 23.64 2.56
N THR A 289 18.58 24.14 2.85
CA THR A 289 18.42 25.35 3.68
C THR A 289 18.89 25.13 5.11
N SER A 290 18.64 23.96 5.69
CA SER A 290 19.12 23.61 7.04
C SER A 290 20.65 23.61 7.10
N VAL A 291 21.32 23.03 6.10
CA VAL A 291 22.79 23.03 6.03
C VAL A 291 23.35 24.42 5.73
N ALA A 292 22.76 25.14 4.77
CA ALA A 292 23.24 26.46 4.35
C ALA A 292 23.13 27.53 5.44
N ARG A 293 22.13 27.45 6.32
CA ARG A 293 21.99 28.35 7.47
C ARG A 293 22.99 28.06 8.60
N GLY A 294 23.64 26.90 8.57
CA GLY A 294 24.54 26.45 9.62
C GLY A 294 23.82 25.84 10.82
N ALA A 295 24.59 25.13 11.66
CA ALA A 295 24.08 24.53 12.88
C ALA A 295 23.64 25.60 13.90
N LEU A 296 22.55 25.31 14.62
CA LEU A 296 22.08 26.16 15.70
C LEU A 296 23.15 26.29 16.81
N LYS A 297 23.17 27.45 17.47
CA LYS A 297 24.03 27.68 18.64
C LYS A 297 23.59 26.75 19.78
N ASP A 298 24.56 26.22 20.53
CA ASP A 298 24.35 25.31 21.67
C ASP A 298 23.68 23.98 21.32
N VAL A 299 23.88 23.46 20.11
CA VAL A 299 23.41 22.12 19.73
C VAL A 299 24.28 21.02 20.36
N SER A 300 23.64 20.00 20.93
CA SER A 300 24.30 18.79 21.44
C SER A 300 24.04 17.62 20.50
N TYR A 301 25.06 16.76 20.31
CA TYR A 301 24.96 15.53 19.53
C TYR A 301 25.08 14.27 20.38
N ASN A 302 25.08 14.44 21.71
CA ASN A 302 24.99 13.32 22.62
C ASN A 302 23.59 12.71 22.50
N PRO A 303 23.46 11.37 22.43
CA PRO A 303 22.16 10.74 22.42
C PRO A 303 21.32 11.17 23.62
N VAL A 304 20.04 11.45 23.40
CA VAL A 304 19.08 11.75 24.46
C VAL A 304 19.10 10.61 25.47
N ARG A 305 19.50 10.94 26.71
CA ARG A 305 19.41 10.03 27.85
C ARG A 305 18.38 10.53 28.84
N THR A 306 17.33 9.76 29.05
CA THR A 306 16.41 9.93 30.17
C THR A 306 17.00 9.27 31.42
N GLY A 307 16.56 9.71 32.61
CA GLY A 307 17.15 9.27 33.87
C GLY A 307 17.00 7.77 34.16
N SER A 308 16.08 7.07 33.49
CA SER A 308 15.86 5.62 33.65
C SER A 308 16.31 4.81 32.42
N SER A 309 16.90 3.64 32.65
CA SER A 309 17.36 2.74 31.58
C SER A 309 16.22 2.24 30.68
N ILE A 310 15.02 2.10 31.23
CA ILE A 310 13.83 1.61 30.51
C ILE A 310 13.33 2.66 29.52
N GLU A 311 13.21 3.92 29.95
CA GLU A 311 12.81 5.02 29.06
C GLU A 311 13.83 5.21 27.92
N ASN A 312 15.12 5.05 28.21
CA ASN A 312 16.16 5.07 27.17
C ASN A 312 15.97 3.96 26.13
N ALA A 313 15.66 2.74 26.57
CA ALA A 313 15.40 1.63 25.67
C ALA A 313 14.17 1.91 24.78
N PHE A 314 13.08 2.44 25.35
CA PHE A 314 11.91 2.85 24.57
C PHE A 314 12.21 3.99 23.60
N GLY A 315 13.06 4.95 23.97
CA GLY A 315 13.53 6.01 23.06
C GLY A 315 14.27 5.45 21.84
N VAL A 316 15.16 4.48 22.04
CA VAL A 316 15.87 3.77 20.96
C VAL A 316 14.88 3.00 20.08
N LEU A 317 13.95 2.25 20.67
CA LEU A 317 12.93 1.50 19.92
C LEU A 317 12.04 2.44 19.09
N ASN A 318 11.65 3.59 19.64
CA ASN A 318 10.89 4.59 18.92
C ASN A 318 11.69 5.16 17.74
N ALA A 319 12.98 5.45 17.93
CA ALA A 319 13.84 5.93 16.85
C ALA A 319 14.03 4.90 15.73
N LEU A 320 14.17 3.61 16.05
CA LEU A 320 14.17 2.54 15.07
C LEU A 320 12.83 2.46 14.33
N GLY A 321 11.72 2.66 15.05
CA GLY A 321 10.37 2.77 14.48
C GLY A 321 10.23 3.93 13.50
N ILE A 322 10.78 5.10 13.82
CA ILE A 322 10.82 6.27 12.93
C ILE A 322 11.60 5.96 11.64
N ILE A 323 12.78 5.33 11.76
CA ILE A 323 13.58 4.93 10.58
C ILE A 323 12.80 3.93 9.71
N ALA A 324 12.17 2.92 10.32
CA ALA A 324 11.36 1.95 9.59
C ALA A 324 10.15 2.62 8.91
N PHE A 325 9.50 3.57 9.60
CA PHE A 325 8.37 4.33 9.06
C PHE A 325 8.78 5.24 7.90
N ALA A 326 9.99 5.80 7.91
CA ALA A 326 10.48 6.64 6.83
C ALA A 326 10.57 5.89 5.49
N PHE A 327 10.95 4.60 5.51
CA PHE A 327 11.07 3.75 4.32
C PHE A 327 9.78 3.01 3.92
N ARG A 328 8.62 3.43 4.45
CA ARG A 328 7.30 2.93 4.03
C ARG A 328 7.03 3.23 2.54
N GLY A 329 6.18 2.42 1.90
CA GLY A 329 5.67 2.65 0.53
C GLY A 329 5.99 1.52 -0.45
N HIS A 330 6.96 0.65 -0.11
CA HIS A 330 7.34 -0.50 -0.91
C HIS A 330 6.24 -1.58 -1.05
N ASN A 331 5.20 -1.53 -0.20
CA ASN A 331 4.09 -2.46 -0.25
C ASN A 331 3.21 -2.31 -1.50
N LEU A 332 3.38 -1.22 -2.26
CA LEU A 332 2.66 -0.95 -3.52
C LEU A 332 3.38 -1.51 -4.76
N ILE A 333 4.56 -2.11 -4.59
CA ILE A 333 5.41 -2.51 -5.73
C ILE A 333 4.77 -3.60 -6.58
N LEU A 334 4.05 -4.55 -5.97
CA LEU A 334 3.35 -5.58 -6.73
C LEU A 334 2.20 -4.97 -7.55
N GLU A 335 1.46 -4.03 -6.98
CA GLU A 335 0.38 -3.31 -7.64
C GLU A 335 0.91 -2.42 -8.78
N ILE A 336 2.00 -1.68 -8.55
CA ILE A 336 2.64 -0.88 -9.60
C ILE A 336 3.14 -1.78 -10.72
N GLN A 337 3.83 -2.87 -10.39
CA GLN A 337 4.32 -3.82 -11.37
C GLN A 337 3.17 -4.46 -12.14
N SER A 338 2.03 -4.72 -11.51
CA SER A 338 0.85 -5.35 -12.11
C SER A 338 0.26 -4.55 -13.30
N THR A 339 0.48 -3.23 -13.34
CA THR A 339 0.11 -2.33 -14.45
C THR A 339 1.02 -2.46 -15.67
N MET A 340 2.17 -3.11 -15.55
CA MET A 340 3.09 -3.26 -16.67
C MET A 340 2.67 -4.40 -17.60
N PRO A 341 2.79 -4.22 -18.93
CA PRO A 341 2.66 -5.32 -19.86
C PRO A 341 3.74 -6.37 -19.55
N SER A 342 3.38 -7.64 -19.67
CA SER A 342 4.31 -8.75 -19.44
C SER A 342 4.09 -9.83 -20.49
N SER A 343 5.18 -10.44 -20.94
CA SER A 343 5.21 -11.57 -21.86
C SER A 343 6.41 -12.46 -21.53
N GLU A 344 6.42 -13.70 -21.99
CA GLU A 344 7.55 -14.62 -21.75
C GLU A 344 8.89 -14.06 -22.25
N LYS A 345 8.88 -13.31 -23.36
CA LYS A 345 10.08 -12.66 -23.94
C LYS A 345 10.42 -11.33 -23.25
N HIS A 346 9.43 -10.65 -22.69
CA HIS A 346 9.57 -9.34 -22.06
C HIS A 346 8.83 -9.33 -20.71
N PRO A 347 9.45 -9.89 -19.65
CA PRO A 347 8.81 -9.98 -18.34
C PRO A 347 8.78 -8.61 -17.65
N SER A 348 7.74 -8.38 -16.83
CA SER A 348 7.51 -7.07 -16.19
C SER A 348 8.60 -6.67 -15.18
N HIS A 349 9.32 -7.65 -14.61
CA HIS A 349 10.36 -7.39 -13.62
C HIS A 349 11.52 -6.54 -14.17
N VAL A 350 11.79 -6.60 -15.47
CA VAL A 350 12.89 -5.84 -16.11
C VAL A 350 12.61 -4.33 -16.12
N PRO A 351 11.50 -3.83 -16.72
CA PRO A 351 11.15 -2.42 -16.66
C PRO A 351 10.84 -1.96 -15.23
N MET A 352 10.24 -2.82 -14.39
CA MET A 352 9.98 -2.50 -12.99
C MET A 352 11.28 -2.25 -12.21
N TRP A 353 12.25 -3.15 -12.30
CA TRP A 353 13.52 -3.00 -11.59
C TRP A 353 14.32 -1.78 -12.07
N LYS A 354 14.21 -1.41 -13.35
CA LYS A 354 14.80 -0.15 -13.86
C LYS A 354 14.17 1.08 -13.17
N GLY A 355 12.85 1.10 -13.02
CA GLY A 355 12.13 2.17 -12.30
C GLY A 355 12.48 2.20 -10.81
N VAL A 356 12.55 1.04 -10.16
CA VAL A 356 12.95 0.90 -8.74
C VAL A 356 14.37 1.42 -8.51
N LYS A 357 15.34 1.06 -9.36
CA LYS A 357 16.72 1.57 -9.22
C LYS A 357 16.78 3.09 -9.28
N VAL A 358 16.15 3.71 -10.29
CA VAL A 358 16.16 5.18 -10.43
C VAL A 358 15.48 5.85 -9.24
N SER A 359 14.28 5.39 -8.88
CA SER A 359 13.53 5.96 -7.75
C SER A 359 14.27 5.82 -6.43
N TYR A 360 14.82 4.64 -6.11
CA TYR A 360 15.53 4.44 -4.85
C TYR A 360 16.88 5.16 -4.77
N THR A 361 17.56 5.40 -5.89
CA THR A 361 18.71 6.31 -5.92
C THR A 361 18.30 7.74 -5.53
N ILE A 362 17.19 8.24 -6.06
CA ILE A 362 16.68 9.58 -5.72
C ILE A 362 16.18 9.61 -4.27
N ILE A 363 15.47 8.57 -3.79
CA ILE A 363 15.06 8.44 -2.38
C ILE A 363 16.28 8.51 -1.46
N ALA A 364 17.35 7.79 -1.77
CA ALA A 364 18.58 7.86 -0.98
C ALA A 364 19.17 9.28 -0.97
N ALA A 365 19.22 9.94 -2.14
CA ALA A 365 19.68 11.32 -2.28
C ALA A 365 18.78 12.36 -1.58
N CYS A 366 17.55 11.99 -1.21
CA CYS A 366 16.65 12.82 -0.42
C CYS A 366 16.76 12.51 1.08
N LEU A 367 16.60 11.24 1.46
CA LEU A 367 16.46 10.84 2.86
C LEU A 367 17.78 10.90 3.63
N PHE A 368 18.91 10.45 3.05
CA PHE A 368 20.19 10.48 3.76
C PHE A 368 20.64 11.91 4.09
N PRO A 369 20.63 12.85 3.12
CA PRO A 369 20.90 14.25 3.42
C PRO A 369 19.88 14.87 4.37
N MET A 370 18.60 14.47 4.31
CA MET A 370 17.59 14.93 5.27
C MET A 370 17.95 14.54 6.70
N ALA A 371 18.28 13.27 6.93
CA ALA A 371 18.64 12.77 8.25
C ALA A 371 19.95 13.38 8.75
N ILE A 372 21.00 13.34 7.93
CA ILE A 372 22.36 13.81 8.28
C ILE A 372 22.38 15.33 8.43
N GLY A 373 21.91 16.06 7.42
CA GLY A 373 21.91 17.52 7.40
C GLY A 373 20.93 18.11 8.41
N GLY A 374 19.76 17.50 8.59
CA GLY A 374 18.82 17.89 9.62
C GLY A 374 19.35 17.65 11.03
N TYR A 375 19.94 16.48 11.29
CA TYR A 375 20.53 16.20 12.60
C TYR A 375 21.75 17.09 12.86
N TRP A 376 22.58 17.36 11.85
CA TRP A 376 23.68 18.33 11.95
C TRP A 376 23.19 19.75 12.24
N ALA A 377 22.13 20.21 11.57
CA ALA A 377 21.66 21.58 11.76
C ALA A 377 20.99 21.79 13.13
N TYR A 378 20.21 20.81 13.60
CA TYR A 378 19.32 20.98 14.75
C TYR A 378 19.68 20.17 15.99
N GLY A 379 20.35 19.02 15.82
CA GLY A 379 20.75 18.07 16.87
C GLY A 379 19.73 17.91 18.01
N GLN A 380 20.23 17.76 19.23
CA GLN A 380 19.44 17.90 20.44
C GLN A 380 19.61 19.32 20.99
N ILE A 381 18.49 20.04 21.14
CA ILE A 381 18.46 21.30 21.88
C ILE A 381 18.29 20.98 23.37
N ASP A 382 19.27 21.36 24.19
CA ASP A 382 19.24 21.14 25.64
C ASP A 382 17.98 21.71 26.29
N SER A 383 17.18 20.82 26.88
CA SER A 383 15.92 21.12 27.56
C SER A 383 16.08 22.11 28.73
N CYS A 384 17.29 22.28 29.26
CA CYS A 384 17.60 23.21 30.34
C CYS A 384 17.60 24.68 29.87
N LYS A 385 18.04 24.95 28.62
CA LYS A 385 17.94 26.28 27.99
C LYS A 385 16.57 26.53 27.34
N ARG A 386 15.86 25.47 26.94
CA ARG A 386 14.52 25.53 26.34
C ARG A 386 13.45 26.15 27.25
N ARG A 387 13.65 26.13 28.56
CA ARG A 387 12.78 26.82 29.55
C ARG A 387 13.07 28.31 29.70
N ASN A 388 14.26 28.77 29.30
CA ASN A 388 14.73 30.14 29.59
C ASN A 388 14.78 31.05 28.36
N ALA A 389 14.80 30.51 27.13
CA ALA A 389 15.03 31.33 25.94
C ALA A 389 13.75 31.81 25.25
N HIS A 390 12.74 30.95 25.06
CA HIS A 390 11.50 31.32 24.39
C HIS A 390 10.36 30.42 24.90
N GLY A 391 9.14 30.97 25.03
CA GLY A 391 7.92 30.18 25.28
C GLY A 391 7.74 29.06 24.23
N PRO A 392 6.73 28.19 24.35
CA PRO A 392 6.62 26.99 23.53
C PRO A 392 6.57 27.33 22.03
N ILE A 393 7.72 27.25 21.36
CA ILE A 393 7.82 27.32 19.91
C ILE A 393 7.48 25.91 19.39
N PRO A 394 6.51 25.78 18.47
CA PRO A 394 6.17 24.49 17.91
C PRO A 394 7.39 23.92 17.18
N ILE A 395 7.63 22.64 17.40
CA ILE A 395 8.52 21.84 16.57
C ILE A 395 8.04 22.04 15.13
N PRO A 396 8.89 22.42 14.16
CA PRO A 396 8.45 22.60 12.77
C PRO A 396 7.99 21.29 12.09
N PHE A 397 7.91 20.20 12.84
CA PHE A 397 7.61 18.84 12.39
C PHE A 397 6.51 18.16 13.25
N SER A 398 5.63 18.92 13.90
CA SER A 398 4.45 18.37 14.62
C SER A 398 3.16 19.00 14.19
#